data_AF-A0AA43U0C2-F1
#
_entry.id   AF-A0AA43U0C2-F1
#
_cell.length_a   1.000
_cell.length_b   1.000
_cell.length_c   1.000
_cell.angle_alpha   90.00
_cell.angle_beta   90.00
_cell.angle_gamma   90.00
#
_symmetry.space_group_name_H-M   'P 1'
#
loop_
_entity.id
_entity.type
_entity.pdbx_description
1 polymer ?
#
loop_
_entity_poly.entity_id
_entity_poly.type
_entity_poly.pdbx_seq_one_letter_code
_entity_poly.pdbx_strand_id
1 'polypeptide(L)'
;MNEIQDLTYRITAGPNGTKMVHLYNVPGGRFDFANMRRNNKVWYWYYDTIDRDTCLKNNKDIVKLPSDIETEELTWGSLNKPAQNWVRKYLIAFAKEGLARIWGKFSGDLQVPDSQVKLDYNSLLTEARDEKSKLVEELMQRLERLRPEKILERKGNEAENLNKSLKYRPMISPFNVI
;
A
#
# COMPACT_ATOMS: atom_id res chain seq x y z
N MET A 1 -23.63 39.89 -5.78
CA MET A 1 -22.78 39.36 -6.86
C MET A 1 -21.58 38.75 -6.15
N ASN A 2 -21.47 37.43 -6.14
CA ASN A 2 -20.58 36.70 -5.23
C ASN A 2 -19.12 36.81 -5.71
N GLU A 3 -18.28 37.54 -4.97
CA GLU A 3 -16.83 37.46 -5.11
C GLU A 3 -16.35 36.16 -4.46
N ILE A 4 -16.11 35.15 -5.30
CA ILE A 4 -15.27 34.02 -4.94
C ILE A 4 -13.84 34.57 -5.01
N GLN A 5 -13.16 34.68 -3.87
CA GLN A 5 -11.71 34.92 -3.87
C GLN A 5 -11.02 33.78 -4.59
N ASP A 6 -10.61 34.02 -5.83
CA ASP A 6 -9.90 33.05 -6.66
C ASP A 6 -8.62 32.59 -5.95
N LEU A 7 -8.46 31.27 -5.80
CA LEU A 7 -7.17 30.70 -5.41
C LEU A 7 -6.12 31.16 -6.43
N THR A 8 -5.13 31.92 -5.98
CA THR A 8 -4.03 32.40 -6.80
C THR A 8 -3.05 31.26 -7.08
N TYR A 9 -3.28 30.53 -8.17
CA TYR A 9 -2.26 29.63 -8.73
C TYR A 9 -1.76 30.16 -10.07
N ARG A 10 -0.49 29.95 -10.37
CA ARG A 10 0.12 30.29 -11.66
C ARG A 10 0.68 29.04 -12.31
N ILE A 11 0.39 28.83 -13.58
CA ILE A 11 1.00 27.75 -14.36
C ILE A 11 2.08 28.35 -15.26
N THR A 12 3.26 27.73 -15.27
CA THR A 12 4.39 28.12 -16.14
C THR A 12 4.92 26.92 -16.91
N ALA A 13 5.46 27.15 -18.09
CA ALA A 13 6.14 26.11 -18.86
C ALA A 13 7.44 25.69 -18.15
N GLY A 14 7.63 24.38 -17.99
CA GLY A 14 8.85 23.74 -17.53
C GLY A 14 9.62 23.07 -18.68
N PRO A 15 10.82 22.54 -18.41
CA PRO A 15 11.62 21.84 -19.41
C PRO A 15 10.86 20.64 -19.99
N ASN A 16 11.10 20.32 -21.27
CA ASN A 16 10.53 19.15 -21.96
C ASN A 16 8.99 19.09 -21.98
N GLY A 17 8.31 20.23 -22.03
CA GLY A 17 6.83 20.28 -22.10
C GLY A 17 6.13 20.01 -20.77
N THR A 18 6.88 19.89 -19.68
CA THR A 18 6.30 19.82 -18.33
C THR A 18 5.63 21.15 -17.98
N LYS A 19 4.56 21.12 -17.17
CA LYS A 19 3.92 22.32 -16.62
C LYS A 19 4.22 22.40 -15.13
N MET A 20 4.72 23.55 -14.69
CA MET A 20 4.93 23.83 -13.26
C MET A 20 3.76 24.64 -12.73
N VAL A 21 3.10 24.13 -11.70
CA VAL A 21 2.03 24.84 -11.01
C VAL A 21 2.57 25.43 -9.72
N HIS A 22 2.44 26.73 -9.61
CA HIS A 22 2.81 27.51 -8.43
C HIS A 22 1.55 27.74 -7.63
N LEU A 23 1.48 27.16 -6.43
CA LEU A 23 0.42 27.43 -5.47
C LEU A 23 0.88 28.58 -4.58
N TYR A 24 0.20 29.72 -4.65
CA TYR A 24 0.45 30.82 -3.73
C TYR A 24 -0.45 30.69 -2.51
N ASN A 25 -0.01 31.30 -1.42
CA ASN A 25 -0.85 31.46 -0.24
C ASN A 25 -1.95 32.48 -0.50
N VAL A 26 -3.06 32.36 0.21
CA VAL A 26 -4.02 33.45 0.35
C VAL A 26 -3.39 34.55 1.20
N PRO A 27 -3.18 35.77 0.66
CA PRO A 27 -2.56 36.86 1.41
C PRO A 27 -3.36 37.16 2.68
N GLY A 28 -2.70 37.17 3.85
CA GLY A 28 -3.36 37.43 5.14
C GLY A 28 -4.17 36.27 5.73
N GLY A 29 -4.12 35.07 5.14
CA GLY A 29 -4.73 33.87 5.71
C GLY A 29 -3.93 33.32 6.91
N ARG A 30 -4.57 32.47 7.74
CA ARG A 30 -3.90 31.79 8.89
C ARG A 30 -2.66 30.96 8.51
N PHE A 31 -2.47 30.68 7.23
CA PHE A 31 -1.32 29.97 6.71
C PHE A 31 -0.31 30.86 5.97
N ASP A 32 -0.40 32.20 6.02
CA ASP A 32 0.51 33.11 5.29
C ASP A 32 1.99 32.91 5.66
N PHE A 33 2.70 32.15 4.82
CA PHE A 33 4.10 31.78 4.96
C PHE A 33 5.05 32.83 4.37
N ALA A 34 4.78 34.12 4.57
CA ALA A 34 5.53 35.26 4.02
C ALA A 34 7.07 35.20 4.22
N ASN A 35 7.56 34.35 5.14
CA ASN A 35 8.99 34.14 5.39
C ASN A 35 9.54 32.74 5.02
N MET A 36 8.76 31.87 4.38
CA MET A 36 9.23 30.53 3.97
C MET A 36 10.02 30.63 2.67
N ARG A 37 11.27 31.12 2.75
CA ARG A 37 12.26 31.20 1.66
C ARG A 37 12.77 29.82 1.17
N ARG A 38 11.99 28.75 1.32
CA ARG A 38 12.37 27.41 0.88
C ARG A 38 11.43 26.99 -0.24
N ASN A 39 12.00 26.82 -1.43
CA ASN A 39 11.37 26.21 -2.61
C ASN A 39 10.92 24.77 -2.29
N ASN A 40 9.82 24.64 -1.56
CA ASN A 40 9.19 23.36 -1.29
C ASN A 40 8.41 22.96 -2.55
N LYS A 41 9.02 22.11 -3.37
CA LYS A 41 8.39 21.57 -4.58
C LYS A 41 7.58 20.34 -4.19
N VAL A 42 6.26 20.40 -4.37
CA VAL A 42 5.37 19.25 -4.26
C VAL A 42 5.18 18.69 -5.67
N TRP A 43 5.50 17.41 -5.85
CA TRP A 43 5.22 16.70 -7.09
C TRP A 43 3.86 16.03 -6.97
N TYR A 44 2.98 16.32 -7.91
CA TYR A 44 1.71 15.64 -8.05
C TYR A 44 1.51 15.24 -9.51
N TRP A 45 0.86 14.10 -9.69
CA TRP A 45 0.40 13.66 -11.00
C TRP A 45 -1.00 14.19 -11.18
N TYR A 46 -1.24 14.88 -12.30
CA TYR A 46 -2.56 15.37 -12.66
C TYR A 46 -2.80 15.14 -14.14
N TYR A 47 -4.06 14.92 -14.49
CA TYR A 47 -4.52 14.88 -15.86
C TYR A 47 -5.14 16.23 -16.18
N ASP A 48 -4.57 16.94 -17.15
CA ASP A 48 -5.14 18.19 -17.66
C ASP A 48 -6.33 17.82 -18.57
N THR A 49 -7.56 17.93 -18.07
CA THR A 49 -8.76 17.58 -18.85
C THR A 49 -9.87 18.58 -18.64
N ILE A 50 -10.50 18.97 -19.75
CA ILE A 50 -11.77 19.72 -19.78
C ILE A 50 -12.98 18.79 -19.67
N ASP A 51 -12.77 17.49 -19.87
CA ASP A 51 -13.81 16.45 -19.82
C ASP A 51 -13.33 15.29 -18.96
N ARG A 52 -13.77 15.30 -17.70
CA ARG A 52 -13.39 14.33 -16.68
C ARG A 52 -13.82 12.92 -17.07
N ASP A 53 -14.97 12.76 -17.70
CA ASP A 53 -15.55 11.45 -17.99
C ASP A 53 -14.77 10.75 -19.11
N THR A 54 -14.38 11.49 -20.15
CA THR A 54 -13.51 10.98 -21.20
C THR A 54 -12.12 10.64 -20.68
N CYS A 55 -11.55 11.46 -19.77
CA CYS A 55 -10.27 11.16 -19.12
C CYS A 55 -10.33 9.87 -18.28
N LEU A 56 -11.39 9.69 -17.50
CA LEU A 56 -11.59 8.49 -16.70
C LEU A 56 -11.86 7.24 -17.56
N LYS A 57 -12.51 7.41 -18.72
CA LYS A 57 -12.74 6.32 -19.67
C LYS A 57 -11.44 5.83 -20.32
N ASN A 58 -10.48 6.74 -20.53
CA ASN A 58 -9.18 6.43 -21.12
C ASN A 58 -8.19 5.84 -20.10
N ASN A 59 -8.43 5.99 -18.80
CA ASN A 59 -7.58 5.51 -17.71
C ASN A 59 -8.41 4.59 -16.78
N LYS A 60 -8.67 3.36 -17.24
CA LYS A 60 -9.52 2.39 -16.56
C LYS A 60 -8.90 1.77 -15.30
N ASP A 61 -7.60 1.92 -15.14
CA ASP A 61 -6.80 1.50 -13.98
C ASP A 61 -7.13 2.29 -12.70
N ILE A 62 -7.86 3.40 -12.82
CA ILE A 62 -8.29 4.23 -11.69
C ILE A 62 -9.50 3.58 -11.01
N VAL A 63 -9.24 2.87 -9.91
CA VAL A 63 -10.27 2.31 -9.03
C VAL A 63 -10.97 3.43 -8.26
N LYS A 64 -12.28 3.63 -8.49
CA LYS A 64 -13.08 4.67 -7.81
C LYS A 64 -13.97 4.11 -6.72
N LEU A 65 -14.52 2.92 -6.95
CA LEU A 65 -15.34 2.18 -5.98
C LEU A 65 -14.73 0.79 -5.72
N PRO A 66 -15.04 0.16 -4.57
CA PRO A 66 -14.63 -1.23 -4.32
C PRO A 66 -15.14 -2.21 -5.39
N SER A 67 -16.25 -1.88 -6.06
CA SER A 67 -16.81 -2.64 -7.19
C SER A 67 -16.05 -2.45 -8.50
N ASP A 68 -15.23 -1.40 -8.61
CA ASP A 68 -14.44 -1.08 -9.80
C ASP A 68 -13.06 -1.77 -9.76
N ILE A 69 -12.80 -2.59 -8.74
CA ILE A 69 -11.65 -3.49 -8.78
C ILE A 69 -11.85 -4.42 -9.97
N GLU A 70 -10.89 -4.38 -10.90
CA GLU A 70 -10.79 -5.37 -11.97
C GLU A 70 -10.72 -6.75 -11.34
N THR A 71 -11.78 -7.54 -11.52
CA THR A 71 -11.86 -8.94 -11.09
C THR A 71 -11.17 -9.88 -12.08
N GLU A 72 -10.43 -9.32 -13.05
CA GLU A 72 -9.65 -10.09 -14.00
C GLU A 72 -8.70 -11.03 -13.26
N GLU A 73 -8.60 -12.26 -13.77
CA GLU A 73 -7.74 -13.26 -13.16
C GLU A 73 -6.28 -12.78 -13.19
N LEU A 74 -5.72 -12.57 -12.00
CA LEU A 74 -4.31 -12.25 -11.86
C LEU A 74 -3.46 -13.42 -12.35
N THR A 75 -2.71 -13.20 -13.43
CA THR A 75 -1.76 -14.20 -13.91
C THR A 75 -0.58 -14.34 -12.93
N TRP A 76 -0.03 -15.55 -12.82
CA TRP A 76 1.11 -15.81 -11.92
C TRP A 76 2.29 -14.86 -12.13
N GLY A 77 2.53 -14.46 -13.39
CA GLY A 77 3.62 -13.55 -13.76
C GLY A 77 3.43 -12.11 -13.30
N SER A 78 2.19 -11.65 -13.08
CA SER A 78 1.92 -10.29 -12.59
C SER A 78 2.11 -10.16 -11.07
N LEU A 79 2.18 -11.29 -10.35
CA LEU A 79 2.39 -11.31 -8.91
C LEU A 79 3.84 -10.99 -8.54
N ASN A 80 4.01 -10.14 -7.52
CA ASN A 80 5.34 -9.90 -6.94
C ASN A 80 5.85 -11.14 -6.18
N LYS A 81 7.17 -11.24 -5.99
CA LYS A 81 7.81 -12.40 -5.31
C LYS A 81 7.20 -12.69 -3.92
N PRO A 82 6.93 -11.68 -3.05
CA PRO A 82 6.28 -11.94 -1.77
C PRO A 82 4.87 -12.53 -1.88
N ALA A 83 4.06 -12.06 -2.83
CA ALA A 83 2.71 -12.58 -3.07
C ALA A 83 2.77 -14.01 -3.60
N GLN A 84 3.66 -14.29 -4.56
CA GLN A 84 3.91 -15.65 -5.03
C GLN A 84 4.30 -16.60 -3.88
N ASN A 85 5.18 -16.16 -2.98
CA ASN A 85 5.58 -16.95 -1.81
C ASN A 85 4.40 -17.19 -0.85
N TRP A 86 3.55 -16.19 -0.63
CA TRP A 86 2.35 -16.35 0.18
C TRP A 86 1.39 -17.36 -0.45
N VAL A 87 1.12 -17.27 -1.76
CA VAL A 87 0.26 -18.21 -2.49
C VAL A 87 0.81 -19.64 -2.39
N ARG A 88 2.13 -19.84 -2.53
CA ARG A 88 2.75 -21.17 -2.33
C ARG A 88 2.51 -21.72 -0.93
N LYS A 89 2.74 -20.91 0.10
CA LYS A 89 2.49 -21.32 1.51
C LYS A 89 1.03 -21.68 1.73
N TYR A 90 0.12 -20.86 1.21
CA TYR A 90 -1.31 -21.08 1.34
C TYR A 90 -1.77 -22.34 0.60
N LEU A 91 -1.22 -22.61 -0.59
CA LEU A 91 -1.48 -23.83 -1.35
C LEU A 91 -1.05 -25.09 -0.59
N ILE A 92 0.13 -25.06 0.05
CA ILE A 92 0.63 -26.17 0.86
C ILE A 92 -0.31 -26.43 2.04
N ALA A 93 -0.73 -25.39 2.76
CA ALA A 93 -1.67 -25.52 3.88
C ALA A 93 -3.05 -26.02 3.41
N PHE A 94 -3.50 -25.60 2.22
CA PHE A 94 -4.74 -26.08 1.61
C PHE A 94 -4.66 -27.56 1.20
N ALA A 95 -3.55 -27.97 0.60
CA ALA A 95 -3.29 -29.38 0.27
C ALA A 95 -3.22 -30.25 1.52
N LYS A 96 -2.57 -29.76 2.60
CA LYS A 96 -2.52 -30.40 3.91
C LYS A 96 -3.93 -30.65 4.46
N GLU A 97 -4.81 -29.64 4.41
CA GLU A 97 -6.21 -29.78 4.83
C GLU A 97 -6.97 -30.83 3.99
N GLY A 98 -6.81 -30.78 2.67
CA GLY A 98 -7.44 -31.74 1.75
C GLY A 98 -7.03 -33.18 2.05
N LEU A 99 -5.73 -33.40 2.24
CA LEU A 99 -5.19 -34.72 2.56
C LEU A 99 -5.64 -35.21 3.94
N ALA A 100 -5.67 -34.34 4.96
CA ALA A 100 -6.20 -34.70 6.28
C ALA A 100 -7.68 -35.13 6.21
N ARG A 101 -8.51 -34.46 5.40
CA ARG A 101 -9.91 -34.85 5.17
C ARG A 101 -10.02 -36.19 4.45
N ILE A 102 -9.14 -36.47 3.48
CA ILE A 102 -9.10 -37.76 2.77
C ILE A 102 -8.74 -38.88 3.74
N TRP A 103 -7.71 -38.69 4.57
CA TRP A 103 -7.31 -39.68 5.58
C TRP A 103 -8.41 -39.90 6.64
N GLY A 104 -9.07 -38.82 7.06
CA GLY A 104 -10.19 -38.88 8.00
C GLY A 104 -11.40 -39.65 7.48
N LYS A 105 -11.60 -39.75 6.16
CA LYS A 105 -12.69 -40.55 5.55
C LYS A 105 -12.63 -42.03 5.97
N PHE A 106 -11.43 -42.57 6.16
CA PHE A 106 -11.20 -43.94 6.59
C PHE A 106 -10.77 -44.03 8.06
N SER A 107 -11.08 -43.02 8.87
CA SER A 107 -10.66 -42.93 10.28
C SER A 107 -9.14 -43.04 10.50
N GLY A 108 -8.36 -42.77 9.45
CA GLY A 108 -6.91 -42.98 9.41
C GLY A 108 -6.47 -44.42 9.15
N ASP A 109 -7.36 -45.40 9.07
CA ASP A 109 -6.96 -46.80 8.89
C ASP A 109 -6.56 -47.09 7.43
N LEU A 110 -5.28 -47.42 7.23
CA LEU A 110 -4.74 -47.91 5.98
C LEU A 110 -4.60 -49.43 6.05
N GLN A 111 -5.39 -50.15 5.24
CA GLN A 111 -5.28 -51.60 5.16
C GLN A 111 -4.08 -52.00 4.32
N VAL A 112 -3.03 -52.49 4.98
CA VAL A 112 -1.84 -53.07 4.35
C VAL A 112 -1.84 -54.57 4.65
N PRO A 113 -1.47 -55.45 3.71
CA PRO A 113 -1.21 -56.86 4.02
C PRO A 113 -0.20 -56.94 5.18
N ASP A 114 -0.51 -57.76 6.19
CA ASP A 114 0.34 -58.06 7.35
C ASP A 114 0.61 -56.92 8.36
N SER A 115 0.06 -55.71 8.18
CA SER A 115 0.15 -54.64 9.20
C SER A 115 -1.01 -53.64 9.15
N GLN A 116 -1.38 -53.11 10.32
CA GLN A 116 -2.32 -51.98 10.40
C GLN A 116 -1.52 -50.68 10.57
N VAL A 117 -1.63 -49.78 9.60
CA VAL A 117 -1.06 -48.43 9.67
C VAL A 117 -2.20 -47.45 9.92
N LYS A 118 -2.11 -46.67 11.00
CA LYS A 118 -3.06 -45.60 11.30
C LYS A 118 -2.44 -44.24 11.03
N LEU A 119 -2.97 -43.53 10.04
CA LEU A 119 -2.58 -42.18 9.65
C LEU A 119 -3.19 -41.15 10.61
N ASP A 120 -2.37 -40.24 11.11
CA ASP A 120 -2.84 -39.14 11.96
C ASP A 120 -3.43 -38.01 11.12
N TYR A 121 -4.75 -37.97 11.06
CA TYR A 121 -5.50 -36.94 10.35
C TYR A 121 -5.94 -35.78 11.26
N ASN A 122 -5.99 -35.99 12.58
CA ASN A 122 -6.53 -34.99 13.51
C ASN A 122 -5.53 -33.86 13.77
N SER A 123 -4.28 -34.21 14.06
CA SER A 123 -3.21 -33.21 14.21
C SER A 123 -3.03 -32.44 12.90
N LEU A 124 -2.97 -33.17 11.78
CA LEU A 124 -2.75 -32.60 10.46
C LEU A 124 -3.87 -31.64 10.04
N LEU A 125 -5.13 -31.96 10.37
CA LEU A 125 -6.27 -31.07 10.12
C LEU A 125 -6.21 -29.80 10.97
N THR A 126 -5.78 -29.93 12.23
CA THR A 126 -5.64 -28.80 13.16
C THR A 126 -4.53 -27.86 12.67
N GLU A 127 -3.34 -28.41 12.39
CA GLU A 127 -2.22 -27.64 11.85
C GLU A 127 -2.58 -26.91 10.55
N ALA A 128 -3.28 -27.58 9.63
CA ALA A 128 -3.68 -26.97 8.37
C ALA A 128 -4.62 -25.77 8.56
N ARG A 129 -5.57 -25.88 9.50
CA ARG A 129 -6.49 -24.78 9.83
C ARG A 129 -5.76 -23.61 10.50
N ASP A 130 -4.85 -23.90 11.43
CA ASP A 130 -4.08 -22.89 12.13
C ASP A 130 -3.14 -22.14 11.17
N GLU A 131 -2.42 -22.87 10.30
CA GLU A 131 -1.56 -22.28 9.28
C GLU A 131 -2.35 -21.39 8.30
N LYS A 132 -3.51 -21.84 7.82
CA LYS A 132 -4.37 -21.04 6.94
C LYS A 132 -4.83 -19.76 7.62
N SER A 133 -5.29 -19.87 8.87
CA SER A 133 -5.80 -18.73 9.64
C SER A 133 -4.69 -17.69 9.87
N LYS A 134 -3.51 -18.16 10.28
CA LYS A 134 -2.33 -17.32 10.46
C LYS A 134 -1.87 -16.63 9.17
N LEU A 135 -1.87 -17.33 8.04
CA LEU A 135 -1.51 -16.74 6.74
C LEU A 135 -2.50 -15.65 6.30
N VAL A 136 -3.79 -15.84 6.57
CA VAL A 136 -4.83 -14.85 6.27
C VAL A 136 -4.67 -13.62 7.17
N GLU A 137 -4.45 -13.82 8.48
CA GLU A 137 -4.18 -12.73 9.41
C GLU A 137 -2.94 -11.93 9.02
N GLU A 138 -1.84 -12.59 8.67
CA GLU A 138 -0.61 -11.93 8.21
C GLU A 138 -0.86 -11.09 6.96
N LEU A 139 -1.65 -11.62 6.01
CA LEU A 139 -2.01 -10.90 4.78
C LEU A 139 -2.87 -9.68 5.09
N MET A 140 -3.91 -9.83 5.92
CA MET A 140 -4.79 -8.73 6.32
C MET A 140 -4.00 -7.63 7.03
N GLN A 141 -3.12 -7.98 7.97
CA GLN A 141 -2.25 -7.02 8.65
C GLN A 141 -1.32 -6.29 7.68
N ARG A 142 -0.77 -7.01 6.68
CA ARG A 142 0.08 -6.40 5.66
C ARG A 142 -0.70 -5.42 4.78
N LEU A 143 -1.92 -5.77 4.38
CA LEU A 143 -2.78 -4.89 3.59
C LEU A 143 -3.21 -3.66 4.41
N GLU A 144 -3.53 -3.83 5.68
CA GLU A 144 -3.86 -2.72 6.59
C GLU A 144 -2.71 -1.71 6.69
N ARG A 145 -1.46 -2.19 6.79
CA ARG A 145 -0.26 -1.34 6.78
C ARG A 145 -0.03 -0.59 5.47
N LEU A 146 -0.58 -1.09 4.36
CA LEU A 146 -0.46 -0.48 3.03
C LEU A 146 -1.61 0.47 2.71
N ARG A 147 -2.59 0.66 3.61
CA ARG A 147 -3.66 1.63 3.40
C ARG A 147 -3.10 3.06 3.34
N PRO A 148 -3.64 3.94 2.47
CA PRO A 148 -3.14 5.31 2.32
C PRO A 148 -3.05 6.09 3.63
N GLU A 149 -4.06 5.94 4.50
CA GLU A 149 -4.10 6.55 5.83
C GLU A 149 -2.91 6.11 6.70
N LYS A 150 -2.65 4.81 6.77
CA LYS A 150 -1.51 4.25 7.52
C LYS A 150 -0.17 4.62 6.93
N ILE A 151 -0.07 4.74 5.60
CA ILE A 151 1.14 5.24 4.93
C ILE A 151 1.37 6.72 5.29
N LEU A 152 0.33 7.54 5.31
CA LEU A 152 0.42 8.96 5.64
C LEU A 152 0.78 9.16 7.11
N GLU A 153 0.13 8.43 8.02
CA GLU A 153 0.45 8.41 9.46
C GLU A 153 1.92 8.07 9.68
N ARG A 154 2.42 7.01 9.02
CA ARG A 154 3.83 6.61 9.10
C ARG A 154 4.76 7.71 8.59
N LYS A 155 4.44 8.35 7.47
CA LYS A 155 5.25 9.46 6.92
C LYS A 155 5.25 10.68 7.84
N GLY A 156 4.12 11.00 8.47
CA GLY A 156 4.02 12.06 9.46
C GLY A 156 4.94 11.80 10.66
N ASN A 157 4.84 10.59 11.23
CA ASN A 157 5.70 10.16 12.34
C ASN A 157 7.19 10.15 11.96
N GLU A 158 7.52 9.73 10.75
CA GLU A 158 8.89 9.78 10.24
C GLU A 158 9.41 11.21 10.12
N ALA A 159 8.61 12.14 9.60
CA ALA A 159 8.97 13.56 9.51
C ALA A 159 9.13 14.21 10.90
N GLU A 160 8.27 13.89 11.86
CA GLU A 160 8.41 14.35 13.24
C GLU A 160 9.69 13.82 13.90
N ASN A 161 9.97 12.53 13.73
CA ASN A 161 11.18 11.92 14.27
C ASN A 161 12.44 12.46 13.60
N LEU A 162 12.39 12.75 12.29
CA LEU A 162 13.46 13.42 11.58
C LEU A 162 13.67 14.85 12.10
N ASN A 163 12.60 15.60 12.34
CA ASN A 163 12.73 16.94 12.93
C ASN A 163 13.31 16.90 14.35
N LYS A 164 12.95 15.88 15.15
CA LYS A 164 13.57 15.64 16.47
C LYS A 164 15.05 15.31 16.31
N SER A 165 15.43 14.42 15.39
CA SER A 165 16.84 14.05 15.17
C SER A 165 17.68 15.23 14.68
N LEU A 166 17.12 16.09 13.82
CA LEU A 166 17.77 17.31 13.34
C LEU A 166 18.03 18.33 14.46
N LYS A 167 17.24 18.37 15.53
CA LYS A 167 17.49 19.24 16.70
C LYS A 167 18.71 18.82 17.52
N TYR A 168 19.07 17.53 17.50
CA TYR A 168 20.26 17.03 18.19
C TYR A 168 21.54 17.23 17.37
N ARG A 169 21.44 17.72 16.12
CA ARG A 169 22.63 18.08 15.36
C ARG A 169 23.18 19.40 15.88
N PRO A 170 24.45 19.47 16.29
CA PRO A 170 25.08 20.73 16.66
C PRO A 170 25.02 21.70 15.47
N MET A 171 24.68 22.97 15.74
CA MET A 171 24.70 23.99 14.69
C MET A 171 26.10 24.09 14.09
N ILE A 172 26.20 24.07 12.76
CA ILE A 172 27.43 24.45 12.06
C ILE A 172 27.57 25.97 12.27
N SER A 173 28.51 26.35 13.13
CA SER A 173 28.79 27.75 13.47
C SER A 173 29.10 28.58 12.22
N PRO A 174 28.53 29.79 12.05
CA PRO A 174 28.82 30.65 10.92
C PRO A 174 30.04 31.52 11.22
N PHE A 175 31.22 30.94 11.45
CA PHE A 175 32.45 31.74 11.56
C PHE A 175 33.62 31.04 10.86
N ASN A 176 34.03 31.60 9.71
CA ASN A 176 35.42 31.50 9.28
C ASN A 176 36.20 32.46 10.18
N VAL A 177 37.04 31.91 11.06
CA VAL A 177 38.07 32.70 11.73
C VAL A 177 39.12 33.02 10.66
N ILE A 178 39.32 34.32 10.42
CA ILE A 178 40.40 34.87 9.57
C ILE A 178 41.74 34.66 10.30
#